data_AF-A0A956W8F3-F1
#
_entry.id   AF-A0A956W8F3-F1
#
_cell.length_a   1.000
_cell.length_b   1.000
_cell.length_c   1.000
_cell.angle_alpha   90.00
_cell.angle_beta   90.00
_cell.angle_gamma   90.00
#
_symmetry.space_group_name_H-M   'P 1'
#
loop_
_entity.id
_entity.type
_entity.pdbx_description
1 polymer ?
#
loop_
_entity_poly.entity_id
_entity_poly.type
_entity_poly.pdbx_seq_one_letter_code
_entity_poly.pdbx_strand_id
1 'polypeptide(L)'
;MRERPSLRHLAAIVAFSALVALTAACSGGSDGIRISATTGTGTGTPTGTVSDAGSSTPTPTPTPVAVPPLPENPFAGGRAVEEYLAGGEPDFADCLPELVKAWGMAPEVDGPRCAMLDIDGDRKDEFVFLVSFASGADDESPYPADLWFFEDKDEGYRFHNSARALANASTSALRIRSLEDLTSDGLPEITMTWDECGAHTCVTHVSVASYHNGTLENLAPSDASIESLEEFTMDGGVISMKGGLVASVGAGPQRESTTVVRWAGSRFRVETVEGPPTYLVHLVNDADALFAVGEYSQAKQAYLDAAGNNTLPDWKAEIGEGDGRSELQAYSTFRAALSAFRLNDLLGAGSLLERAATQYPQTMHGSAAIEYLIALQNGAPPEDACSAAENFLDTMREQYVAFWNYGYENPERTVFGLCR
;
A
#
# COMPACT_ATOMS: atom_id res chain seq x y z
N MET A 1 43.01 -22.86 -36.84
CA MET A 1 41.96 -22.55 -37.83
C MET A 1 40.70 -22.15 -37.07
N ARG A 2 40.26 -20.89 -37.27
CA ARG A 2 38.89 -20.34 -37.24
C ARG A 2 37.94 -20.72 -36.08
N GLU A 3 37.30 -19.82 -35.35
CA GLU A 3 36.90 -18.43 -35.57
C GLU A 3 36.70 -17.70 -34.21
N ARG A 4 37.00 -16.40 -34.18
CA ARG A 4 36.58 -15.44 -33.14
C ARG A 4 35.46 -14.56 -33.73
N PRO A 5 34.54 -14.06 -32.90
CA PRO A 5 34.11 -12.67 -32.95
C PRO A 5 34.38 -12.01 -31.58
N SER A 6 35.12 -10.90 -31.46
CA SER A 6 34.93 -9.54 -31.98
C SER A 6 34.50 -8.61 -30.84
N LEU A 7 35.48 -7.86 -30.31
CA LEU A 7 35.32 -6.64 -29.50
C LEU A 7 34.51 -5.55 -30.22
N ARG A 8 33.64 -4.86 -29.46
CA ARG A 8 33.34 -3.41 -29.52
C ARG A 8 32.98 -2.99 -28.08
N HIS A 9 33.83 -2.23 -27.36
CA HIS A 9 33.88 -0.74 -27.26
C HIS A 9 32.53 -0.17 -26.77
N LEU A 10 32.39 0.65 -25.72
CA LEU A 10 33.22 1.66 -25.05
C LEU A 10 32.96 1.58 -23.52
N ALA A 11 33.90 1.70 -22.59
CA ALA A 11 34.75 2.84 -22.22
C ALA A 11 34.00 4.12 -21.76
N ALA A 12 34.31 4.50 -20.50
CA ALA A 12 34.44 5.87 -19.98
C ALA A 12 33.15 6.62 -19.55
N ILE A 13 33.10 7.48 -18.52
CA ILE A 13 34.05 8.01 -17.52
C ILE A 13 33.22 8.92 -16.55
N VAL A 14 33.56 8.88 -15.25
CA VAL A 14 33.72 9.98 -14.28
C VAL A 14 32.56 10.97 -13.97
N ALA A 15 32.35 11.11 -12.64
CA ALA A 15 31.66 12.15 -11.91
C ALA A 15 32.04 13.60 -12.27
N PHE A 16 31.14 14.57 -12.09
CA PHE A 16 31.51 15.88 -11.54
C PHE A 16 30.27 16.67 -11.11
N SER A 17 30.23 17.02 -9.82
CA SER A 17 29.42 18.11 -9.26
C SER A 17 30.06 19.44 -9.65
N ALA A 18 29.28 20.40 -10.18
CA ALA A 18 29.66 21.81 -10.11
C ALA A 18 28.44 22.73 -10.25
N LEU A 19 28.20 23.46 -9.15
CA LEU A 19 27.36 24.62 -9.00
C LEU A 19 27.96 25.82 -9.75
N VAL A 20 27.23 26.47 -10.66
CA VAL A 20 27.49 27.87 -11.08
C VAL A 20 26.16 28.57 -11.35
N ALA A 21 25.94 29.64 -10.61
CA ALA A 21 24.88 30.62 -10.82
C ALA A 21 25.19 31.51 -12.03
N LEU A 22 24.16 31.86 -12.82
CA LEU A 22 24.16 33.06 -13.64
C LEU A 22 22.74 33.60 -13.82
N THR A 23 22.54 34.79 -13.26
CA THR A 23 21.47 35.73 -13.55
C THR A 23 21.73 36.42 -14.89
N ALA A 24 20.72 36.54 -15.76
CA ALA A 24 20.51 37.72 -16.63
C ALA A 24 19.20 37.63 -17.42
N ALA A 25 18.38 38.65 -17.20
CA ALA A 25 17.27 39.22 -17.97
C ALA A 25 17.05 38.85 -19.46
N CYS A 26 15.77 38.65 -19.80
CA CYS A 26 15.03 39.22 -20.95
C CYS A 26 13.53 39.09 -20.57
N SER A 27 12.79 40.11 -20.12
CA SER A 27 12.20 41.24 -20.85
C SER A 27 11.39 40.86 -22.11
N GLY A 28 10.07 41.04 -22.03
CA GLY A 28 9.22 41.48 -23.14
C GLY A 28 8.36 40.41 -23.78
N GLY A 29 7.04 40.60 -23.75
CA GLY A 29 6.10 39.80 -24.56
C GLY A 29 4.65 39.85 -24.09
N SER A 30 4.09 41.05 -24.00
CA SER A 30 2.67 41.28 -23.87
C SER A 30 1.92 40.76 -25.10
N ASP A 31 0.94 39.87 -24.92
CA ASP A 31 -0.22 39.81 -25.81
C ASP A 31 -1.48 39.55 -25.00
N GLY A 32 -2.19 40.66 -24.76
CA GLY A 32 -3.50 40.66 -24.14
C GLY A 32 -4.53 40.08 -25.10
N ILE A 33 -5.26 39.08 -24.61
CA ILE A 33 -6.49 38.61 -25.24
C ILE A 33 -7.52 39.74 -25.19
N ARG A 34 -7.78 40.36 -26.35
CA ARG A 34 -8.88 41.30 -26.55
C ARG A 34 -10.13 40.52 -26.92
N ILE A 35 -11.11 40.47 -26.02
CA ILE A 35 -12.46 40.04 -26.35
C ILE A 35 -13.18 41.23 -26.99
N SER A 36 -13.40 41.16 -28.31
CA SER A 36 -14.24 42.11 -29.03
C SER A 36 -15.71 41.78 -28.77
N ALA A 37 -16.42 42.69 -28.11
CA ALA A 37 -17.87 42.68 -28.02
C ALA A 37 -18.48 43.08 -29.37
N THR A 38 -19.11 42.13 -30.06
CA THR A 38 -19.89 42.39 -31.26
C THR A 38 -21.26 42.94 -30.87
N THR A 39 -21.45 44.24 -31.03
CA THR A 39 -22.74 44.92 -30.95
C THR A 39 -23.51 44.67 -32.25
N GLY A 40 -24.36 43.65 -32.25
CA GLY A 40 -25.33 43.40 -33.32
C GLY A 40 -26.60 44.22 -33.10
N THR A 41 -26.73 45.35 -33.79
CA THR A 41 -27.99 46.09 -33.91
C THR A 41 -28.83 45.45 -35.02
N GLY A 42 -29.88 44.71 -34.63
CA GLY A 42 -30.84 44.11 -35.55
C GLY A 42 -32.25 44.52 -35.18
N THR A 43 -32.71 45.64 -35.75
CA THR A 43 -34.10 46.09 -35.68
C THR A 43 -34.92 45.32 -36.72
N GLY A 44 -35.71 44.35 -36.26
CA GLY A 44 -36.68 43.64 -37.08
C GLY A 44 -37.92 43.39 -36.25
N THR A 45 -38.99 44.14 -36.53
CA THR A 45 -40.33 43.93 -35.96
C THR A 45 -41.07 42.93 -36.85
N PRO A 46 -41.45 41.74 -36.37
CA PRO A 46 -42.50 40.95 -36.99
C PRO A 46 -43.82 41.20 -36.26
N THR A 47 -44.78 41.79 -36.95
CA THR A 47 -46.19 41.77 -36.57
C THR A 47 -46.70 40.35 -36.78
N GLY A 48 -46.76 39.58 -35.70
CA GLY A 48 -47.32 38.23 -35.65
C GLY A 48 -48.69 38.23 -34.98
N THR A 49 -49.68 37.78 -35.75
CA THR A 49 -51.10 37.63 -35.43
C THR A 49 -51.36 36.86 -34.12
N VAL A 50 -52.23 37.41 -33.27
CA VAL A 50 -52.76 36.76 -32.07
C VAL A 50 -53.56 35.53 -32.51
N SER A 51 -53.06 34.34 -32.20
CA SER A 51 -53.78 33.07 -32.31
C SER A 51 -54.21 32.65 -30.91
N ASP A 52 -55.51 32.39 -30.75
CA ASP A 52 -56.16 31.98 -29.52
C ASP A 52 -55.39 30.85 -28.80
N ALA A 53 -54.98 31.12 -27.57
CA ALA A 53 -54.40 30.14 -26.67
C ALA A 53 -55.51 29.21 -26.18
N GLY A 54 -55.54 28.01 -26.74
CA GLY A 54 -56.25 26.89 -26.14
C GLY A 54 -55.78 26.71 -24.69
N SER A 55 -56.75 26.73 -23.78
CA SER A 55 -56.58 26.44 -22.36
C SER A 55 -55.80 25.14 -22.15
N SER A 56 -54.51 25.23 -21.88
CA SER A 56 -53.70 24.12 -21.41
C SER A 56 -54.15 23.76 -20.00
N THR A 57 -54.84 22.64 -19.86
CA THR A 57 -55.12 22.01 -18.57
C THR A 57 -53.79 21.90 -17.79
N PRO A 58 -53.70 22.36 -16.54
CA PRO A 58 -52.47 22.23 -15.77
C PRO A 58 -52.15 20.74 -15.65
N THR A 59 -51.01 20.32 -16.21
CA THR A 59 -50.43 19.01 -15.94
C THR A 59 -50.26 18.91 -14.42
N PRO A 60 -50.78 17.87 -13.76
CA PRO A 60 -50.61 17.72 -12.33
C PRO A 60 -49.10 17.68 -12.03
N THR A 61 -48.65 18.56 -11.12
CA THR A 61 -47.30 18.48 -10.57
C THR A 61 -47.13 17.07 -9.99
N PRO A 62 -46.12 16.30 -10.44
CA PRO A 62 -45.89 14.97 -9.91
C PRO A 62 -45.69 15.06 -8.39
N THR A 63 -46.34 14.18 -7.64
CA THR A 63 -46.13 14.05 -6.20
C THR A 63 -44.69 13.58 -5.97
N PRO A 64 -43.88 14.26 -5.15
CA PRO A 64 -42.53 13.81 -4.83
C PRO A 64 -42.53 12.37 -4.31
N VAL A 65 -41.63 11.55 -4.82
CA VAL A 65 -41.41 10.19 -4.29
C VAL A 65 -40.93 10.30 -2.85
N ALA A 66 -41.60 9.58 -1.95
CA ALA A 66 -41.22 9.54 -0.53
C ALA A 66 -39.90 8.79 -0.33
N VAL A 67 -39.16 9.16 0.72
CA VAL A 67 -37.93 8.45 1.12
C VAL A 67 -38.24 6.96 1.33
N PRO A 68 -37.47 6.05 0.70
CA PRO A 68 -37.73 4.62 0.78
C PRO A 68 -37.51 4.10 2.20
N PRO A 69 -38.28 3.10 2.67
CA PRO A 69 -38.01 2.46 3.95
C PRO A 69 -36.67 1.73 3.91
N LEU A 70 -35.99 1.63 5.05
CA LEU A 70 -34.77 0.83 5.19
C LEU A 70 -35.08 -0.64 4.87
N PRO A 71 -34.44 -1.25 3.86
CA PRO A 71 -34.61 -2.68 3.57
C PRO A 71 -34.02 -3.56 4.68
N GLU A 72 -34.45 -4.82 4.75
CA GLU A 72 -33.93 -5.81 5.72
C GLU A 72 -32.41 -5.99 5.61
N ASN A 73 -31.89 -6.00 4.39
CA ASN A 73 -30.48 -5.83 4.12
C ASN A 73 -30.24 -4.39 3.63
N PRO A 74 -29.67 -3.50 4.46
CA PRO A 74 -29.39 -2.11 4.08
C PRO A 74 -28.58 -1.98 2.80
N PHE A 75 -27.67 -2.92 2.54
CA PHE A 75 -26.80 -2.90 1.37
C PHE A 75 -27.48 -3.39 0.07
N ALA A 76 -28.71 -3.88 0.15
CA ALA A 76 -29.55 -4.16 -1.01
C ALA A 76 -30.41 -2.95 -1.44
N GLY A 77 -30.29 -1.82 -0.74
CA GLY A 77 -31.13 -0.64 -0.94
C GLY A 77 -30.80 0.21 -2.17
N GLY A 78 -29.72 -0.08 -2.91
CA GLY A 78 -29.27 0.74 -4.04
C GLY A 78 -30.37 1.02 -5.07
N ARG A 79 -31.17 0.01 -5.43
CA ARG A 79 -32.30 0.19 -6.36
C ARG A 79 -33.44 1.05 -5.79
N ALA A 80 -33.74 0.93 -4.50
CA ALA A 80 -34.77 1.75 -3.86
C ALA A 80 -34.34 3.22 -3.77
N VAL A 81 -33.03 3.46 -3.59
CA VAL A 81 -32.47 4.82 -3.64
C VAL A 81 -32.45 5.35 -5.07
N GLU A 82 -32.13 4.54 -6.08
CA GLU A 82 -32.27 4.93 -7.50
C GLU A 82 -33.69 5.45 -7.81
N GLU A 83 -34.75 4.75 -7.37
CA GLU A 83 -36.13 5.21 -7.55
C GLU A 83 -36.42 6.55 -6.83
N TYR A 84 -35.82 6.75 -5.66
CA TYR A 84 -35.92 8.01 -4.92
C TYR A 84 -35.18 9.16 -5.63
N LEU A 85 -34.00 8.90 -6.18
CA LEU A 85 -33.24 9.90 -6.94
C LEU A 85 -33.95 10.34 -8.22
N ALA A 86 -34.66 9.41 -8.90
CA ALA A 86 -35.34 9.70 -10.16
C ALA A 86 -36.67 10.48 -10.00
N GLY A 87 -37.40 10.29 -8.89
CA GLY A 87 -38.74 10.88 -8.71
C GLY A 87 -38.94 11.71 -7.44
N GLY A 88 -37.93 11.80 -6.59
CA GLY A 88 -37.96 12.56 -5.34
C GLY A 88 -37.49 14.01 -5.49
N GLU A 89 -37.26 14.65 -4.35
CA GLU A 89 -36.54 15.92 -4.23
C GLU A 89 -35.21 15.68 -3.46
N PRO A 90 -34.25 14.94 -4.05
CA PRO A 90 -32.99 14.62 -3.36
C PRO A 90 -32.15 15.88 -3.15
N ASP A 91 -31.60 16.02 -1.94
CA ASP A 91 -30.62 17.06 -1.64
C ASP A 91 -29.19 16.50 -1.80
N PHE A 92 -28.66 16.64 -3.01
CA PHE A 92 -27.28 16.21 -3.31
C PHE A 92 -26.22 17.07 -2.61
N ALA A 93 -26.53 18.34 -2.32
CA ALA A 93 -25.58 19.25 -1.70
C ALA A 93 -25.28 18.86 -0.25
N ASP A 94 -26.31 18.39 0.46
CA ASP A 94 -26.21 17.92 1.85
C ASP A 94 -26.15 16.38 1.95
N CYS A 95 -25.88 15.68 0.85
CA CYS A 95 -25.74 14.22 0.77
C CYS A 95 -26.93 13.45 1.35
N LEU A 96 -28.15 13.73 0.86
CA LEU A 96 -29.39 13.02 1.18
C LEU A 96 -29.69 12.96 2.70
N PRO A 97 -29.76 14.11 3.41
CA PRO A 97 -29.93 14.17 4.85
C PRO A 97 -31.24 13.51 5.33
N GLU A 98 -32.30 13.54 4.52
CA GLU A 98 -33.56 12.85 4.76
C GLU A 98 -33.40 11.32 4.74
N LEU A 99 -32.62 10.77 3.81
CA LEU A 99 -32.32 9.35 3.73
C LEU A 99 -31.46 8.92 4.93
N VAL A 100 -30.39 9.68 5.21
CA VAL A 100 -29.51 9.47 6.38
C VAL A 100 -30.34 9.38 7.66
N LYS A 101 -31.25 10.32 7.86
CA LYS A 101 -32.15 10.35 9.02
C LYS A 101 -33.15 9.19 9.02
N ALA A 102 -33.79 8.91 7.89
CA ALA A 102 -34.82 7.88 7.80
C ALA A 102 -34.27 6.47 8.03
N TRP A 103 -33.04 6.22 7.57
CA TRP A 103 -32.38 4.93 7.70
C TRP A 103 -31.57 4.79 8.99
N GLY A 104 -31.40 5.87 9.76
CA GLY A 104 -30.57 5.86 10.97
C GLY A 104 -29.09 5.61 10.65
N MET A 105 -28.62 6.13 9.51
CA MET A 105 -27.21 6.08 9.15
C MET A 105 -26.39 6.93 10.12
N ALA A 106 -25.07 6.69 10.16
CA ALA A 106 -24.15 7.57 10.89
C ALA A 106 -24.36 9.02 10.42
N PRO A 107 -24.55 10.02 11.31
CA PRO A 107 -24.73 11.41 10.89
C PRO A 107 -23.43 12.01 10.36
N GLU A 108 -22.30 11.64 10.95
CA GLU A 108 -20.96 12.07 10.59
C GLU A 108 -20.12 10.87 10.13
N VAL A 109 -19.21 11.10 9.19
CA VAL A 109 -18.27 10.10 8.65
C VAL A 109 -16.89 10.74 8.51
N ASP A 110 -15.85 9.91 8.51
CA ASP A 110 -14.50 10.35 8.16
C ASP A 110 -14.36 10.45 6.64
N GLY A 111 -14.18 11.68 6.14
CA GLY A 111 -14.20 12.02 4.70
C GLY A 111 -15.58 12.45 4.19
N PRO A 112 -15.74 12.67 2.88
CA PRO A 112 -17.03 13.01 2.30
C PRO A 112 -18.00 11.82 2.35
N ARG A 113 -19.28 12.12 2.57
CA ARG A 113 -20.36 11.12 2.46
C ARG A 113 -20.77 10.86 1.01
N CYS A 114 -20.74 11.90 0.19
CA CYS A 114 -21.15 11.81 -1.19
C CYS A 114 -20.30 12.73 -2.05
N ALA A 115 -20.34 12.50 -3.36
CA ALA A 115 -19.77 13.39 -4.34
C ALA A 115 -20.51 13.28 -5.66
N MET A 116 -20.37 14.34 -6.45
CA MET A 116 -20.87 14.47 -7.82
C MET A 116 -19.65 14.74 -8.70
N LEU A 117 -19.35 13.85 -9.62
CA LEU A 117 -18.18 13.94 -10.48
C LEU A 117 -18.34 13.05 -11.72
N ASP A 118 -17.96 13.55 -12.88
CA ASP A 118 -17.81 12.81 -14.13
C ASP A 118 -16.61 11.86 -14.03
N ILE A 119 -16.84 10.59 -13.66
CA ILE A 119 -15.79 9.57 -13.59
C ILE A 119 -15.61 8.85 -14.92
N ASP A 120 -16.62 8.78 -15.78
CA ASP A 120 -16.58 8.00 -17.02
C ASP A 120 -16.23 8.80 -18.29
N GLY A 121 -16.20 10.14 -18.18
CA GLY A 121 -15.82 11.08 -19.22
C GLY A 121 -16.96 11.47 -20.18
N ASP A 122 -18.21 11.12 -19.86
CA ASP A 122 -19.38 11.44 -20.68
C ASP A 122 -19.91 12.88 -20.50
N ARG A 123 -19.29 13.64 -19.57
CA ARG A 123 -19.64 15.02 -19.16
C ARG A 123 -20.91 15.14 -18.34
N LYS A 124 -21.38 14.05 -17.77
CA LYS A 124 -22.41 14.04 -16.73
C LYS A 124 -21.76 13.56 -15.44
N ASP A 125 -22.29 14.06 -14.33
CA ASP A 125 -21.72 13.73 -13.02
C ASP A 125 -22.37 12.45 -12.50
N GLU A 126 -21.56 11.44 -12.22
CA GLU A 126 -21.96 10.31 -11.39
C GLU A 126 -22.19 10.79 -9.96
N PHE A 127 -23.23 10.25 -9.34
CA PHE A 127 -23.45 10.44 -7.91
C PHE A 127 -22.90 9.23 -7.15
N VAL A 128 -21.99 9.49 -6.21
CA VAL A 128 -21.50 8.46 -5.29
C VAL A 128 -22.00 8.73 -3.88
N PHE A 129 -22.41 7.67 -3.17
CA PHE A 129 -23.05 7.81 -1.86
C PHE A 129 -22.60 6.73 -0.87
N LEU A 130 -22.05 7.17 0.26
CA LEU A 130 -21.56 6.33 1.35
C LEU A 130 -22.72 5.95 2.28
N VAL A 131 -23.07 4.67 2.24
CA VAL A 131 -23.99 4.05 3.19
C VAL A 131 -23.16 3.50 4.34
N SER A 132 -23.30 4.12 5.51
CA SER A 132 -22.59 3.75 6.72
C SER A 132 -23.53 3.83 7.91
N PHE A 133 -23.51 2.81 8.76
CA PHE A 133 -24.27 2.77 10.00
C PHE A 133 -23.29 2.94 11.15
N ALA A 134 -23.52 3.90 12.04
CA ALA A 134 -22.71 4.01 13.24
C ALA A 134 -23.02 2.83 14.16
N SER A 135 -22.00 2.14 14.64
CA SER A 135 -21.96 1.80 16.06
C SER A 135 -21.44 3.04 16.81
N GLY A 136 -21.92 3.33 18.02
CA GLY A 136 -21.67 4.62 18.69
C GLY A 136 -20.17 4.98 18.82
N ALA A 137 -19.86 6.22 19.20
CA ALA A 137 -18.49 6.73 19.35
C ALA A 137 -17.55 5.90 20.27
N ASP A 138 -18.10 4.89 20.96
CA ASP A 138 -17.39 4.00 21.89
C ASP A 138 -17.18 2.57 21.32
N ASP A 139 -17.65 2.25 20.11
CA ASP A 139 -17.52 0.90 19.54
C ASP A 139 -16.27 0.79 18.66
N GLU A 140 -15.27 0.05 19.14
CA GLU A 140 -14.01 -0.26 18.43
C GLU A 140 -14.20 -1.23 17.24
N SER A 141 -15.42 -1.77 17.03
CA SER A 141 -15.70 -2.71 15.95
C SER A 141 -15.95 -1.98 14.63
N PRO A 142 -15.39 -2.45 13.50
CA PRO A 142 -15.65 -1.82 12.21
C PRO A 142 -17.13 -1.98 11.87
N TYR A 143 -17.79 -0.87 11.61
CA TYR A 143 -19.21 -0.88 11.25
C TYR A 143 -19.40 -1.26 9.78
N PRO A 144 -20.46 -2.01 9.42
CA PRO A 144 -20.76 -2.28 8.01
C PRO A 144 -20.95 -0.98 7.22
N ALA A 145 -20.29 -0.89 6.07
CA ALA A 145 -20.42 0.25 5.16
C ALA A 145 -20.38 -0.22 3.70
N ASP A 146 -20.81 0.62 2.76
CA ASP A 146 -20.66 0.42 1.32
C ASP A 146 -20.68 1.79 0.61
N LEU A 147 -19.99 1.92 -0.53
CA LEU A 147 -20.12 3.08 -1.41
C LEU A 147 -20.93 2.68 -2.62
N TRP A 148 -21.99 3.41 -2.92
CA TRP A 148 -22.82 3.17 -4.10
C TRP A 148 -22.49 4.16 -5.20
N PHE A 149 -22.45 3.64 -6.43
CA PHE A 149 -22.21 4.42 -7.64
C PHE A 149 -23.50 4.49 -8.45
N PHE A 150 -23.95 5.71 -8.72
CA PHE A 150 -25.12 5.98 -9.54
C PHE A 150 -24.68 6.73 -10.81
N GLU A 151 -24.97 6.16 -11.97
CA GLU A 151 -24.73 6.80 -13.27
C GLU A 151 -25.88 7.77 -13.59
N ASP A 152 -25.55 8.95 -14.12
CA ASP A 152 -26.56 9.85 -14.67
C ASP A 152 -26.97 9.37 -16.08
N LYS A 153 -28.25 9.00 -16.23
CA LYS A 153 -28.87 8.71 -17.53
C LYS A 153 -29.89 9.80 -17.84
N ASP A 154 -30.27 9.94 -19.12
CA ASP A 154 -31.21 10.99 -19.57
C ASP A 154 -32.56 11.00 -18.81
N GLU A 155 -32.91 9.93 -18.09
CA GLU A 155 -34.13 9.78 -17.28
C GLU A 155 -33.86 9.80 -15.75
N GLY A 156 -32.64 10.13 -15.31
CA GLY A 156 -32.22 10.22 -13.90
C GLY A 156 -31.09 9.27 -13.53
N TYR A 157 -30.77 9.23 -12.23
CA TYR A 157 -29.71 8.38 -11.68
C TYR A 157 -30.11 6.91 -11.64
N ARG A 158 -29.19 6.03 -12.06
CA ARG A 158 -29.36 4.58 -11.97
C ARG A 158 -28.26 3.94 -11.14
N PHE A 159 -28.61 3.01 -10.24
CA PHE A 159 -27.62 2.24 -9.50
C PHE A 159 -26.78 1.39 -10.46
N HIS A 160 -25.48 1.64 -10.47
CA HIS A 160 -24.52 1.01 -11.37
C HIS A 160 -23.70 -0.07 -10.64
N ASN A 161 -23.08 0.28 -9.51
CA ASN A 161 -22.13 -0.58 -8.82
C ASN A 161 -21.99 -0.23 -7.33
N SER A 162 -21.20 -1.00 -6.59
CA SER A 162 -20.81 -0.68 -5.22
C SER A 162 -19.36 -1.04 -4.88
N ALA A 163 -18.83 -0.44 -3.81
CA ALA A 163 -17.49 -0.74 -3.32
C ALA A 163 -17.33 -2.21 -2.94
N ARG A 164 -18.37 -2.86 -2.39
CA ARG A 164 -18.36 -4.32 -2.13
C ARG A 164 -18.13 -5.14 -3.38
N ALA A 165 -18.75 -4.75 -4.50
CA ALA A 165 -18.58 -5.43 -5.77
C ALA A 165 -17.18 -5.16 -6.37
N LEU A 166 -16.67 -3.93 -6.26
CA LEU A 166 -15.32 -3.57 -6.71
C LEU A 166 -14.21 -4.25 -5.89
N ALA A 167 -14.36 -4.32 -4.57
CA ALA A 167 -13.42 -4.97 -3.67
C ALA A 167 -13.58 -6.51 -3.67
N ASN A 168 -14.68 -7.04 -4.23
CA ASN A 168 -15.08 -8.43 -4.09
C ASN A 168 -15.05 -8.92 -2.63
N ALA A 169 -15.48 -8.05 -1.71
CA ALA A 169 -15.40 -8.25 -0.27
C ALA A 169 -16.56 -7.57 0.45
N SER A 170 -16.83 -8.00 1.68
CA SER A 170 -17.69 -7.22 2.57
C SER A 170 -16.88 -6.07 3.14
N THR A 171 -17.33 -4.84 2.90
CA THR A 171 -16.65 -3.65 3.37
C THR A 171 -17.18 -3.20 4.73
N SER A 172 -16.27 -2.78 5.60
CA SER A 172 -16.59 -2.13 6.87
C SER A 172 -15.68 -0.92 7.10
N ALA A 173 -16.14 0.04 7.91
CA ALA A 173 -15.46 1.30 8.15
C ALA A 173 -14.96 1.98 6.86
N LEU A 174 -15.79 1.94 5.80
CA LEU A 174 -15.42 2.48 4.49
C LEU A 174 -15.39 4.01 4.53
N ARG A 175 -14.34 4.58 3.95
CA ARG A 175 -14.09 6.03 3.91
C ARG A 175 -13.67 6.43 2.51
N ILE A 176 -14.25 7.52 1.99
CA ILE A 176 -13.75 8.16 0.77
C ILE A 176 -12.54 9.02 1.18
N ARG A 177 -11.39 8.80 0.55
CA ARG A 177 -10.14 9.48 0.87
C ARG A 177 -9.77 10.57 -0.13
N SER A 178 -10.05 10.35 -1.41
CA SER A 178 -9.76 11.31 -2.48
C SER A 178 -10.67 11.12 -3.68
N LEU A 179 -10.82 12.19 -4.46
CA LEU A 179 -11.64 12.36 -5.65
C LEU A 179 -10.81 13.09 -6.73
N GLU A 180 -9.60 12.60 -6.99
CA GLU A 180 -8.58 13.25 -7.80
C GLU A 180 -8.21 12.37 -9.00
N ASP A 181 -7.71 12.99 -10.08
CA ASP A 181 -7.11 12.27 -11.22
C ASP A 181 -5.73 11.74 -10.80
N LEU A 182 -5.65 10.43 -10.55
CA LEU A 182 -4.45 9.71 -10.14
C LEU A 182 -3.75 9.04 -11.33
N THR A 183 -4.47 8.77 -12.42
CA THR A 183 -3.94 8.12 -13.61
C THR A 183 -3.40 9.09 -14.67
N SER A 184 -3.65 10.39 -14.47
CA SER A 184 -3.32 11.51 -15.36
C SER A 184 -3.98 11.43 -16.74
N ASP A 185 -5.17 10.81 -16.83
CA ASP A 185 -5.95 10.71 -18.07
C ASP A 185 -7.02 11.80 -18.21
N GLY A 186 -7.16 12.66 -17.19
CA GLY A 186 -8.14 13.74 -17.13
C GLY A 186 -9.47 13.34 -16.50
N LEU A 187 -9.63 12.10 -16.05
CA LEU A 187 -10.78 11.63 -15.31
C LEU A 187 -10.41 11.43 -13.83
N PRO A 188 -11.30 11.78 -12.89
CA PRO A 188 -11.05 11.58 -11.47
C PRO A 188 -11.21 10.10 -11.07
N GLU A 189 -10.34 9.65 -10.17
CA GLU A 189 -10.50 8.40 -9.44
C GLU A 189 -11.09 8.62 -8.04
N ILE A 190 -11.80 7.60 -7.55
CA ILE A 190 -12.29 7.58 -6.17
C ILE A 190 -11.41 6.63 -5.36
N THR A 191 -10.55 7.22 -4.53
CA THR A 191 -9.76 6.45 -3.57
C THR A 191 -10.57 6.24 -2.30
N MET A 192 -10.62 5.01 -1.85
CA MET A 192 -11.37 4.61 -0.67
C MET A 192 -10.56 3.62 0.16
N THR A 193 -10.72 3.71 1.47
CA THR A 193 -10.17 2.73 2.42
C THR A 193 -11.31 1.99 3.11
N TRP A 194 -11.11 0.72 3.40
CA TRP A 194 -12.06 -0.09 4.17
C TRP A 194 -11.28 -1.08 5.04
N ASP A 195 -11.88 -1.45 6.16
CA ASP A 195 -11.23 -2.27 7.17
C ASP A 195 -11.79 -3.70 7.15
N GLU A 196 -10.90 -4.66 7.34
CA GLU A 196 -11.20 -6.06 7.64
C GLU A 196 -10.57 -6.40 9.00
N CYS A 197 -11.41 -6.56 10.04
CA CYS A 197 -10.92 -6.82 11.38
C CYS A 197 -11.10 -8.27 11.81
N GLY A 198 -10.01 -8.86 12.28
CA GLY A 198 -10.00 -10.12 13.03
C GLY A 198 -10.19 -9.89 14.53
N ALA A 199 -9.79 -10.86 15.34
CA ALA A 199 -9.92 -10.77 16.81
C ALA A 199 -9.00 -9.72 17.46
N HIS A 200 -7.87 -9.41 16.82
CA HIS A 200 -6.82 -8.59 17.42
C HIS A 200 -6.19 -7.55 16.48
N THR A 201 -6.46 -7.65 15.17
CA THR A 201 -5.83 -6.79 14.16
C THR A 201 -6.87 -6.44 13.11
N CYS A 202 -6.86 -5.17 12.71
CA CYS A 202 -7.58 -4.69 11.54
C CYS A 202 -6.60 -4.51 10.39
N VAL A 203 -6.97 -5.00 9.22
CA VAL A 203 -6.26 -4.72 7.97
C VAL A 203 -7.05 -3.64 7.25
N THR A 204 -6.43 -2.48 7.01
CA THR A 204 -6.99 -1.45 6.16
C THR A 204 -6.55 -1.68 4.73
N HIS A 205 -7.52 -1.85 3.84
CA HIS A 205 -7.33 -2.04 2.42
C HIS A 205 -7.59 -0.74 1.66
N VAL A 206 -6.91 -0.55 0.54
CA VAL A 206 -7.16 0.54 -0.42
C VAL A 206 -7.87 -0.02 -1.65
N SER A 207 -8.91 0.68 -2.08
CA SER A 207 -9.53 0.50 -3.39
C SER A 207 -9.46 1.83 -4.15
N VAL A 208 -9.19 1.76 -5.45
CA VAL A 208 -9.19 2.91 -6.35
C VAL A 208 -10.20 2.63 -7.45
N ALA A 209 -11.40 3.18 -7.32
CA ALA A 209 -12.43 3.05 -8.33
C ALA A 209 -12.15 4.00 -9.50
N SER A 210 -12.03 3.45 -10.70
CA SER A 210 -11.63 4.19 -11.90
C SER A 210 -12.36 3.68 -13.14
N TYR A 211 -12.52 4.57 -14.12
CA TYR A 211 -12.97 4.27 -15.48
C TYR A 211 -11.83 4.33 -16.51
N HIS A 212 -10.57 4.36 -16.09
CA HIS A 212 -9.38 4.45 -16.94
C HIS A 212 -9.42 3.52 -18.17
N ASN A 213 -9.92 2.29 -18.00
CA ASN A 213 -10.03 1.29 -19.06
C ASN A 213 -11.42 1.23 -19.75
N GLY A 214 -12.24 2.26 -19.58
CA GLY A 214 -13.59 2.38 -20.16
C GLY A 214 -14.70 1.63 -19.41
N THR A 215 -14.39 1.04 -18.25
CA THR A 215 -15.35 0.39 -17.36
C THR A 215 -14.96 0.65 -15.92
N LEU A 216 -15.94 0.82 -15.02
CA LEU A 216 -15.68 0.96 -13.59
C LEU A 216 -15.01 -0.28 -13.01
N GLU A 217 -13.79 -0.14 -12.50
CA GLU A 217 -13.03 -1.21 -11.88
C GLU A 217 -12.19 -0.71 -10.69
N ASN A 218 -11.66 -1.65 -9.91
CA ASN A 218 -10.68 -1.35 -8.87
C ASN A 218 -9.26 -1.47 -9.44
N LEU A 219 -8.53 -0.35 -9.52
CA LEU A 219 -7.14 -0.32 -9.99
C LEU A 219 -6.10 -0.58 -8.89
N ALA A 220 -6.51 -0.63 -7.63
CA ALA A 220 -5.61 -0.93 -6.52
C ALA A 220 -5.19 -2.42 -6.56
N PRO A 221 -3.89 -2.74 -6.35
CA PRO A 221 -3.44 -4.11 -6.19
C PRO A 221 -4.08 -4.78 -4.98
N SER A 222 -4.20 -6.11 -5.01
CA SER A 222 -4.79 -6.88 -3.90
C SER A 222 -3.97 -6.81 -2.60
N ASP A 223 -2.68 -6.48 -2.71
CA ASP A 223 -1.74 -6.27 -1.61
C ASP A 223 -1.64 -4.79 -1.18
N ALA A 224 -2.50 -3.91 -1.70
CA ALA A 224 -2.59 -2.51 -1.27
C ALA A 224 -3.30 -2.39 0.08
N SER A 225 -2.66 -2.91 1.12
CA SER A 225 -3.21 -2.92 2.48
C SER A 225 -2.12 -2.69 3.53
N ILE A 226 -2.56 -2.39 4.75
CA ILE A 226 -1.70 -2.33 5.93
C ILE A 226 -2.45 -2.79 7.16
N GLU A 227 -1.75 -3.45 8.07
CA GLU A 227 -2.29 -3.81 9.38
C GLU A 227 -2.24 -2.61 10.32
N SER A 228 -3.24 -2.47 11.18
CA SER A 228 -3.31 -1.45 12.23
C SER A 228 -2.89 -0.06 11.73
N LEU A 229 -3.63 0.47 10.75
CA LEU A 229 -3.37 1.79 10.15
C LEU A 229 -3.26 2.87 11.23
N GLU A 230 -2.13 3.56 11.26
CA GLU A 230 -1.88 4.70 12.15
C GLU A 230 -2.01 6.03 11.42
N GLU A 231 -1.50 6.09 10.19
CA GLU A 231 -1.47 7.31 9.38
C GLU A 231 -1.76 6.99 7.92
N PHE A 232 -2.67 7.77 7.33
CA PHE A 232 -3.00 7.73 5.91
C PHE A 232 -2.73 9.11 5.31
N THR A 233 -1.92 9.15 4.25
CA THR A 233 -1.64 10.38 3.51
C THR A 233 -1.76 10.16 2.02
N MET A 234 -2.11 11.23 1.31
CA MET A 234 -2.07 11.30 -0.14
C MET A 234 -1.35 12.57 -0.56
N ASP A 235 -0.29 12.42 -1.36
CA ASP A 235 0.48 13.55 -1.90
C ASP A 235 0.91 13.25 -3.33
N GLY A 236 0.61 14.16 -4.26
CA GLY A 236 1.00 14.06 -5.66
C GLY A 236 0.61 12.73 -6.34
N GLY A 237 -0.58 12.20 -6.03
CA GLY A 237 -1.08 10.93 -6.57
C GLY A 237 -0.44 9.68 -5.96
N VAL A 238 0.26 9.82 -4.83
CA VAL A 238 0.86 8.73 -4.06
C VAL A 238 0.06 8.52 -2.80
N ILE A 239 -0.42 7.30 -2.58
CA ILE A 239 -1.07 6.89 -1.33
C ILE A 239 0.00 6.32 -0.42
N SER A 240 0.06 6.76 0.82
CA SER A 240 1.00 6.25 1.83
C SER A 240 0.25 5.91 3.10
N MET A 241 0.37 4.65 3.51
CA MET A 241 -0.25 4.10 4.71
C MET A 241 0.84 3.64 5.67
N LYS A 242 0.87 4.18 6.88
CA LYS A 242 1.82 3.81 7.94
C LYS A 242 1.10 2.98 9.01
N GLY A 243 1.74 1.91 9.47
CA GLY A 243 1.16 0.95 10.40
C GLY A 243 2.03 -0.31 10.48
N GLY A 244 1.42 -1.49 10.48
CA GLY A 244 2.09 -2.80 10.44
C GLY A 244 2.31 -3.45 11.81
N LEU A 245 1.66 -2.95 12.87
CA LEU A 245 1.80 -3.48 14.22
C LEU A 245 0.56 -4.29 14.64
N VAL A 246 0.71 -5.61 14.72
CA VAL A 246 -0.30 -6.55 15.22
C VAL A 246 -0.33 -6.49 16.75
N ALA A 247 -1.53 -6.33 17.33
CA ALA A 247 -1.74 -6.32 18.78
C ALA A 247 -1.76 -7.75 19.38
N SER A 248 -0.69 -8.51 19.16
CA SER A 248 -0.54 -9.90 19.59
C SER A 248 0.86 -10.16 20.13
N VAL A 249 0.93 -10.71 21.36
CA VAL A 249 2.20 -11.13 21.95
C VAL A 249 2.89 -12.22 21.12
N GLY A 250 2.11 -13.06 20.43
CA GLY A 250 2.63 -14.14 19.60
C GLY A 250 3.21 -13.69 18.26
N ALA A 251 2.98 -12.44 17.85
CA ALA A 251 3.50 -11.89 16.59
C ALA A 251 5.03 -11.76 16.63
N GLY A 252 5.58 -11.47 17.81
CA GLY A 252 7.02 -11.29 17.99
C GLY A 252 7.48 -9.84 18.06
N PRO A 253 8.80 -9.58 17.90
CA PRO A 253 9.27 -8.23 17.65
C PRO A 253 8.73 -7.77 16.31
N GLN A 254 8.15 -6.58 16.31
CA GLN A 254 7.58 -5.93 15.14
C GLN A 254 8.18 -4.54 15.02
N ARG A 255 8.11 -3.98 13.82
CA ARG A 255 8.39 -2.58 13.55
C ARG A 255 7.35 -2.05 12.60
N GLU A 256 7.10 -0.75 12.69
CA GLU A 256 6.21 -0.08 11.76
C GLU A 256 6.73 -0.25 10.33
N SER A 257 5.81 -0.29 9.37
CA SER A 257 6.09 -0.23 7.96
C SER A 257 5.21 0.84 7.30
N THR A 258 5.56 1.21 6.08
CA THR A 258 4.77 2.10 5.25
C THR A 258 4.47 1.43 3.92
N THR A 259 3.20 1.17 3.65
CA THR A 259 2.71 0.71 2.35
C THR A 259 2.47 1.93 1.46
N VAL A 260 3.24 2.02 0.39
CA VAL A 260 3.16 3.09 -0.62
C VAL A 260 2.50 2.53 -1.87
N VAL A 261 1.42 3.17 -2.33
CA VAL A 261 0.68 2.79 -3.53
C VAL A 261 0.80 3.92 -4.55
N ARG A 262 1.33 3.61 -5.74
CA ARG A 262 1.60 4.61 -6.80
C ARG A 262 1.20 4.12 -8.18
N TRP A 263 0.67 5.01 -9.00
CA TRP A 263 0.42 4.76 -10.41
C TRP A 263 1.72 4.44 -11.17
N ALA A 264 1.74 3.32 -11.89
CA ALA A 264 2.88 2.88 -12.70
C ALA A 264 2.58 2.89 -14.22
N GLY A 265 1.61 3.70 -14.65
CA GLY A 265 1.27 3.94 -16.05
C GLY A 265 0.16 3.06 -16.62
N SER A 266 -0.08 1.87 -16.06
CA SER A 266 -1.20 1.01 -16.47
C SER A 266 -1.93 0.33 -15.30
N ARG A 267 -1.34 0.38 -14.11
CA ARG A 267 -1.87 -0.13 -12.84
C ARG A 267 -1.14 0.55 -11.70
N PHE A 268 -1.74 0.56 -10.52
CA PHE A 268 -1.02 0.90 -9.31
C PHE A 268 -0.02 -0.21 -8.94
N ARG A 269 1.01 0.17 -8.20
CA ARG A 269 2.00 -0.74 -7.61
C ARG A 269 2.13 -0.44 -6.14
N VAL A 270 2.39 -1.49 -5.38
CA VAL A 270 2.67 -1.43 -3.95
C VAL A 270 4.17 -1.54 -3.72
N GLU A 271 4.67 -0.72 -2.82
CA GLU A 271 6.00 -0.82 -2.23
C GLU A 271 5.84 -0.74 -0.71
N THR A 272 6.37 -1.72 0.01
CA THR A 272 6.40 -1.68 1.48
C THR A 272 7.78 -1.25 1.92
N VAL A 273 7.83 -0.17 2.69
CA VAL A 273 9.05 0.38 3.28
C VAL A 273 9.04 0.08 4.76
N GLU A 274 9.94 -0.79 5.18
CA GLU A 274 10.16 -1.11 6.58
C GLU A 274 10.66 0.11 7.36
N GLY A 275 10.12 0.32 8.56
CA GLY A 275 10.59 1.34 9.47
C GLY A 275 11.96 1.02 10.07
N PRO A 276 12.52 1.95 10.86
CA PRO A 276 13.81 1.72 11.51
C PRO A 276 13.79 0.47 12.40
N PRO A 277 14.89 -0.30 12.47
CA PRO A 277 14.98 -1.48 13.31
C PRO A 277 14.93 -1.10 14.80
N THR A 278 13.96 -1.66 15.52
CA THR A 278 13.82 -1.52 16.98
C THR A 278 14.56 -2.60 17.77
N TYR A 279 14.74 -3.80 17.20
CA TYR A 279 15.43 -4.93 17.82
C TYR A 279 16.61 -5.41 16.97
N LEU A 280 17.59 -6.05 17.61
CA LEU A 280 18.77 -6.59 16.91
C LEU A 280 18.39 -7.59 15.80
N VAL A 281 17.35 -8.41 16.04
CA VAL A 281 16.86 -9.38 15.06
C VAL A 281 16.33 -8.72 13.78
N HIS A 282 15.86 -7.47 13.82
CA HIS A 282 15.46 -6.74 12.61
C HIS A 282 16.62 -6.49 11.66
N LEU A 283 17.80 -6.11 12.19
CA LEU A 283 19.01 -5.98 11.36
C LEU A 283 19.42 -7.31 10.73
N VAL A 284 19.19 -8.42 11.44
CA VAL A 284 19.46 -9.76 10.92
C VAL A 284 18.48 -10.12 9.80
N ASN A 285 17.19 -9.85 9.98
CA ASN A 285 16.16 -10.06 8.96
C ASN A 285 16.44 -9.22 7.70
N ASP A 286 16.85 -7.96 7.86
CA ASP A 286 17.20 -7.06 6.75
C ASP A 286 18.39 -7.60 5.95
N ALA A 287 19.42 -8.08 6.65
CA ALA A 287 20.59 -8.67 6.01
C ALA A 287 20.26 -9.98 5.28
N ASP A 288 19.38 -10.82 5.86
CA ASP A 288 18.88 -12.04 5.22
C ASP A 288 18.07 -11.73 3.96
N ALA A 289 17.22 -10.69 3.98
CA ALA A 289 16.45 -10.27 2.81
C ALA A 289 17.37 -9.83 1.65
N LEU A 290 18.41 -9.05 1.95
CA LEU A 290 19.43 -8.65 0.96
C LEU A 290 20.19 -9.87 0.41
N PHE A 291 20.53 -10.82 1.28
CA PHE A 291 21.22 -12.05 0.85
C PHE A 291 20.36 -12.87 -0.11
N ALA A 292 19.07 -13.03 0.19
CA ALA A 292 18.14 -13.85 -0.57
C ALA A 292 17.93 -13.33 -2.01
N VAL A 293 18.01 -12.02 -2.23
CA VAL A 293 17.90 -11.41 -3.57
C VAL A 293 19.24 -11.26 -4.30
N GLY A 294 20.34 -11.75 -3.72
CA GLY A 294 21.67 -11.73 -4.33
C GLY A 294 22.45 -10.43 -4.18
N GLU A 295 21.98 -9.50 -3.34
CA GLU A 295 22.64 -8.23 -3.04
C GLU A 295 23.79 -8.43 -2.03
N TYR A 296 24.71 -9.36 -2.33
CA TYR A 296 25.70 -9.88 -1.38
C TYR A 296 26.65 -8.80 -0.81
N SER A 297 26.94 -7.74 -1.56
CA SER A 297 27.74 -6.63 -1.05
C SER A 297 27.00 -5.86 0.04
N GLN A 298 25.71 -5.60 -0.15
CA GLN A 298 24.87 -4.91 0.83
C GLN A 298 24.58 -5.84 2.02
N ALA A 299 24.26 -7.11 1.75
CA ALA A 299 24.05 -8.13 2.77
C ALA A 299 25.28 -8.28 3.69
N LYS A 300 26.50 -8.37 3.13
CA LYS A 300 27.74 -8.42 3.92
C LYS A 300 27.84 -7.25 4.89
N GLN A 301 27.56 -6.02 4.44
CA GLN A 301 27.64 -4.85 5.29
C GLN A 301 26.54 -4.88 6.37
N ALA A 302 25.29 -5.19 5.99
CA ALA A 302 24.17 -5.28 6.92
C ALA A 302 24.41 -6.33 8.03
N TYR A 303 24.97 -7.49 7.69
CA TYR A 303 25.39 -8.49 8.67
C TYR A 303 26.52 -7.99 9.59
N LEU A 304 27.49 -7.23 9.07
CA LEU A 304 28.54 -6.66 9.91
C LEU A 304 27.99 -5.59 10.86
N ASP A 305 27.03 -4.80 10.39
CA ASP A 305 26.32 -3.82 11.22
C ASP A 305 25.54 -4.54 12.33
N ALA A 306 24.80 -5.61 12.02
CA ALA A 306 24.14 -6.45 13.01
C ALA A 306 25.13 -7.07 14.01
N ALA A 307 26.22 -7.66 13.53
CA ALA A 307 27.26 -8.27 14.37
C ALA A 307 27.95 -7.27 15.30
N GLY A 308 28.09 -6.01 14.87
CA GLY A 308 28.70 -4.92 15.63
C GLY A 308 27.73 -4.15 16.53
N ASN A 309 26.42 -4.36 16.38
CA ASN A 309 25.41 -3.56 17.08
C ASN A 309 25.26 -3.98 18.56
N ASN A 310 25.53 -3.02 19.44
CA ASN A 310 25.37 -3.16 20.89
C ASN A 310 24.33 -2.20 21.48
N THR A 311 23.56 -1.51 20.62
CA THR A 311 22.59 -0.49 21.03
C THR A 311 21.16 -0.98 20.96
N LEU A 312 20.81 -1.79 19.96
CA LEU A 312 19.49 -2.36 19.82
C LEU A 312 19.32 -3.51 20.84
N PRO A 313 18.18 -3.57 21.57
CA PRO A 313 17.88 -4.66 22.48
C PRO A 313 17.72 -6.00 21.75
N ASP A 314 17.86 -7.09 22.49
CA ASP A 314 17.36 -8.40 22.06
C ASP A 314 15.94 -8.56 22.60
N TRP A 315 15.01 -8.87 21.72
CA TRP A 315 13.60 -9.02 22.06
C TRP A 315 13.37 -10.14 23.09
N LYS A 316 14.10 -11.26 22.97
CA LYS A 316 13.96 -12.37 23.92
C LYS A 316 14.41 -12.01 25.33
N ALA A 317 15.45 -11.18 25.45
CA ALA A 317 15.87 -10.64 26.74
C ALA A 317 14.76 -9.77 27.35
N GLU A 318 14.10 -8.95 26.54
CA GLU A 318 13.03 -8.05 26.97
C GLU A 318 11.79 -8.80 27.47
N ILE A 319 11.40 -9.89 26.80
CA ILE A 319 10.26 -10.72 27.21
C ILE A 319 10.62 -11.80 28.25
N GLY A 320 11.88 -11.85 28.70
CA GLY A 320 12.33 -12.77 29.76
C GLY A 320 12.65 -14.20 29.29
N GLU A 321 12.82 -14.43 27.99
CA GLU A 321 13.19 -15.73 27.39
C GLU A 321 14.71 -15.95 27.28
N GLY A 322 15.51 -14.97 27.72
CA GLY A 322 16.97 -15.03 27.74
C GLY A 322 17.63 -14.14 26.69
N ASP A 323 18.90 -13.80 26.92
CA ASP A 323 19.68 -12.94 26.03
C ASP A 323 20.40 -13.76 24.95
N GLY A 324 19.87 -13.66 23.73
CA GLY A 324 20.36 -14.26 22.51
C GLY A 324 21.32 -13.38 21.70
N ARG A 325 21.76 -12.22 22.21
CA ARG A 325 22.62 -11.29 21.45
C ARG A 325 23.87 -11.95 20.89
N SER A 326 24.58 -12.73 21.71
CA SER A 326 25.83 -13.37 21.28
C SER A 326 25.58 -14.33 20.12
N GLU A 327 24.46 -15.04 20.13
CA GLU A 327 24.03 -15.93 19.05
C GLU A 327 23.68 -15.15 17.78
N LEU A 328 22.91 -14.06 17.88
CA LEU A 328 22.60 -13.18 16.73
C LEU A 328 23.86 -12.57 16.11
N GLN A 329 24.83 -12.15 16.93
CA GLN A 329 26.11 -11.62 16.45
C GLN A 329 26.98 -12.70 15.81
N ALA A 330 27.01 -13.91 16.37
CA ALA A 330 27.69 -15.05 15.78
C ALA A 330 27.10 -15.44 14.42
N TYR A 331 25.77 -15.54 14.36
CA TYR A 331 25.02 -15.79 13.11
C TYR A 331 25.36 -14.75 12.05
N SER A 332 25.26 -13.47 12.41
CA SER A 332 25.51 -12.38 11.48
C SER A 332 26.96 -12.40 10.98
N THR A 333 27.93 -12.64 11.87
CA THR A 333 29.35 -12.76 11.47
C THR A 333 29.56 -13.94 10.51
N PHE A 334 28.91 -15.08 10.78
CA PHE A 334 28.95 -16.26 9.89
C PHE A 334 28.33 -15.95 8.52
N ARG A 335 27.14 -15.36 8.46
CA ARG A 335 26.45 -15.00 7.20
C ARG A 335 27.20 -13.90 6.42
N ALA A 336 27.89 -12.98 7.10
CA ALA A 336 28.79 -12.03 6.44
C ALA A 336 29.94 -12.75 5.72
N ALA A 337 30.46 -13.85 6.29
CA ALA A 337 31.48 -14.67 5.63
C ALA A 337 30.93 -15.36 4.37
N LEU A 338 29.70 -15.88 4.43
CA LEU A 338 29.04 -16.45 3.26
C LEU A 338 28.83 -15.42 2.15
N SER A 339 28.44 -14.20 2.52
CA SER A 339 28.32 -13.08 1.59
C SER A 339 29.67 -12.77 0.94
N ALA A 340 30.77 -12.82 1.71
CA ALA A 340 32.12 -12.65 1.17
C ALA A 340 32.52 -13.78 0.20
N PHE A 341 32.14 -15.03 0.44
CA PHE A 341 32.33 -16.12 -0.52
C PHE A 341 31.61 -15.85 -1.85
N ARG A 342 30.35 -15.37 -1.80
CA ARG A 342 29.57 -15.02 -3.00
C ARG A 342 30.20 -13.88 -3.80
N LEU A 343 30.97 -13.01 -3.13
CA LEU A 343 31.75 -11.92 -3.73
C LEU A 343 33.17 -12.35 -4.16
N ASN A 344 33.54 -13.63 -4.00
CA ASN A 344 34.89 -14.15 -4.25
C ASN A 344 35.99 -13.49 -3.37
N ASP A 345 35.62 -12.96 -2.22
CA ASP A 345 36.51 -12.42 -1.19
C ASP A 345 36.89 -13.52 -0.19
N LEU A 346 37.74 -14.46 -0.63
CA LEU A 346 38.09 -15.64 0.15
C LEU A 346 38.85 -15.32 1.45
N LEU A 347 39.71 -14.29 1.42
CA LEU A 347 40.45 -13.85 2.60
C LEU A 347 39.51 -13.22 3.62
N GLY A 348 38.60 -12.35 3.18
CA GLY A 348 37.58 -11.76 4.04
C GLY A 348 36.64 -12.81 4.62
N ALA A 349 36.21 -13.78 3.81
CA ALA A 349 35.36 -14.89 4.26
C ALA A 349 36.05 -15.71 5.36
N GLY A 350 37.32 -16.09 5.16
CA GLY A 350 38.09 -16.82 6.17
C GLY A 350 38.25 -16.04 7.48
N SER A 351 38.56 -14.74 7.39
CA SER A 351 38.70 -13.88 8.58
C SER A 351 37.40 -13.75 9.36
N LEU A 352 36.25 -13.67 8.68
CA LEU A 352 34.94 -13.57 9.32
C LEU A 352 34.52 -14.89 9.97
N LEU A 353 34.76 -16.04 9.33
CA LEU A 353 34.55 -17.34 9.95
C LEU A 353 35.42 -17.52 11.20
N GLU A 354 36.70 -17.17 11.13
CA GLU A 354 37.59 -17.24 12.30
C GLU A 354 37.12 -16.31 13.42
N ARG A 355 36.63 -15.10 13.08
CA ARG A 355 36.02 -14.20 14.06
C ARG A 355 34.80 -14.84 14.73
N ALA A 356 33.88 -15.43 13.95
CA ALA A 356 32.70 -16.09 14.51
C ALA A 356 33.09 -17.26 15.44
N ALA A 357 34.03 -18.09 15.00
CA ALA A 357 34.55 -19.24 15.76
C ALA A 357 35.26 -18.84 17.06
N THR A 358 36.05 -17.77 17.04
CA THR A 358 36.90 -17.38 18.18
C THR A 358 36.23 -16.44 19.17
N GLN A 359 35.38 -15.52 18.70
CA GLN A 359 34.69 -14.57 19.57
C GLN A 359 33.42 -15.16 20.21
N TYR A 360 32.79 -16.13 19.54
CA TYR A 360 31.52 -16.71 19.98
C TYR A 360 31.55 -18.25 20.09
N PRO A 361 32.60 -18.88 20.66
CA PRO A 361 32.78 -20.34 20.62
C PRO A 361 31.71 -21.12 21.39
N GLN A 362 30.88 -20.46 22.20
CA GLN A 362 29.81 -21.08 22.99
C GLN A 362 28.43 -20.96 22.32
N THR A 363 28.35 -20.26 21.18
CA THR A 363 27.11 -20.09 20.40
C THR A 363 26.98 -21.23 19.38
N MET A 364 25.76 -21.50 18.94
CA MET A 364 25.49 -22.49 17.89
C MET A 364 26.18 -22.09 16.60
N HIS A 365 26.05 -20.83 16.18
CA HIS A 365 26.67 -20.36 14.93
C HIS A 365 28.18 -20.14 15.03
N GLY A 366 28.73 -19.84 16.20
CA GLY A 366 30.18 -19.84 16.41
C GLY A 366 30.75 -21.25 16.33
N SER A 367 30.05 -22.26 16.86
CA SER A 367 30.43 -23.66 16.71
C SER A 367 30.26 -24.15 15.27
N ALA A 368 29.20 -23.73 14.57
CA ALA A 368 29.02 -24.01 13.15
C ALA A 368 30.15 -23.39 12.29
N ALA A 369 30.66 -22.21 12.67
CA ALA A 369 31.84 -21.61 12.04
C ALA A 369 33.10 -22.47 12.22
N ILE A 370 33.27 -23.10 13.38
CA ILE A 370 34.39 -24.05 13.63
C ILE A 370 34.28 -25.25 12.68
N GLU A 371 33.10 -25.87 12.59
CA GLU A 371 32.88 -27.02 11.70
C GLU A 371 33.10 -26.65 10.23
N TYR A 372 32.63 -25.47 9.81
CA TYR A 372 32.90 -24.94 8.48
C TYR A 372 34.40 -24.80 8.21
N LEU A 373 35.14 -24.18 9.13
CA LEU A 373 36.59 -24.00 9.00
C LEU A 373 37.36 -25.33 8.95
N ILE A 374 36.97 -26.31 9.77
CA ILE A 374 37.55 -27.66 9.76
C ILE A 374 37.37 -28.30 8.38
N ALA A 375 36.16 -28.22 7.80
CA ALA A 375 35.90 -28.76 6.48
C ALA A 375 36.76 -28.10 5.39
N LEU A 376 36.87 -26.76 5.40
CA LEU A 376 37.76 -26.03 4.48
C LEU A 376 39.22 -26.46 4.62
N GLN A 377 39.72 -26.60 5.85
CA GLN A 377 41.10 -27.02 6.12
C GLN A 377 41.38 -28.45 5.62
N ASN A 378 40.35 -29.30 5.61
CA ASN A 378 40.40 -30.65 5.03
C ASN A 378 40.24 -30.67 3.50
N GLY A 379 40.19 -29.51 2.85
CA GLY A 379 40.11 -29.37 1.39
C GLY A 379 38.71 -29.44 0.81
N ALA A 380 37.66 -29.36 1.65
CA ALA A 380 36.29 -29.29 1.16
C ALA A 380 36.04 -27.95 0.43
N PRO A 381 35.30 -27.94 -0.69
CA PRO A 381 34.80 -26.70 -1.27
C PRO A 381 33.80 -26.00 -0.31
N PRO A 382 33.56 -24.69 -0.48
CA PRO A 382 32.65 -23.92 0.39
C PRO A 382 31.25 -24.54 0.57
N GLU A 383 30.70 -25.17 -0.46
CA GLU A 383 29.36 -25.78 -0.39
C GLU A 383 29.35 -27.07 0.46
N ASP A 384 30.43 -27.84 0.41
CA ASP A 384 30.58 -29.03 1.27
C ASP A 384 30.91 -28.61 2.72
N ALA A 385 31.67 -27.53 2.90
CA ALA A 385 31.92 -26.94 4.22
C ALA A 385 30.63 -26.38 4.87
N CYS A 386 29.74 -25.80 4.05
CA CYS A 386 28.41 -25.45 4.51
C CYS A 386 27.63 -26.67 5.01
N SER A 387 27.65 -27.77 4.25
CA SER A 387 26.96 -28.99 4.65
C SER A 387 27.45 -29.51 6.00
N ALA A 388 28.75 -29.37 6.31
CA ALA A 388 29.29 -29.71 7.63
C ALA A 388 28.70 -28.85 8.76
N ALA A 389 28.61 -27.53 8.54
CA ALA A 389 28.01 -26.59 9.49
C ALA A 389 26.50 -26.85 9.71
N GLU A 390 25.73 -27.07 8.64
CA GLU A 390 24.31 -27.38 8.72
C GLU A 390 24.06 -28.73 9.41
N ASN A 391 24.84 -29.78 9.09
CA ASN A 391 24.74 -31.07 9.77
C ASN A 391 25.04 -30.97 11.27
N PHE A 392 25.98 -30.11 11.67
CA PHE A 392 26.24 -29.83 13.08
C PHE A 392 25.04 -29.18 13.76
N LEU A 393 24.48 -28.11 13.16
CA LEU A 393 23.28 -27.45 13.68
C LEU A 393 22.07 -28.40 13.74
N ASP A 394 22.02 -29.38 12.84
CA ASP A 394 20.97 -30.39 12.84
C ASP A 394 20.99 -31.29 14.09
N THR A 395 22.17 -31.52 14.67
CA THR A 395 22.30 -32.25 15.94
C THR A 395 21.68 -31.51 17.12
N MET A 396 21.41 -30.21 16.97
CA MET A 396 20.78 -29.31 17.95
C MET A 396 19.53 -28.63 17.37
N ARG A 397 18.81 -29.33 16.48
CA ARG A 397 17.66 -28.78 15.77
C ARG A 397 16.60 -28.19 16.70
N GLU A 398 16.33 -28.83 17.85
CA GLU A 398 15.35 -28.32 18.82
C GLU A 398 15.78 -26.97 19.40
N GLN A 399 17.05 -26.82 19.75
CA GLN A 399 17.61 -25.55 20.25
C GLN A 399 17.64 -24.48 19.16
N TYR A 400 17.99 -24.87 17.93
CA TYR A 400 17.98 -23.98 16.77
C TYR A 400 16.58 -23.42 16.51
N VAL A 401 15.56 -24.29 16.43
CA VAL A 401 14.17 -23.90 16.21
C VAL A 401 13.66 -23.05 17.37
N ALA A 402 13.95 -23.43 18.62
CA ALA A 402 13.54 -22.64 19.78
C ALA A 402 14.20 -21.26 19.80
N PHE A 403 15.47 -21.14 19.42
CA PHE A 403 16.17 -19.87 19.33
C PHE A 403 15.58 -18.95 18.25
N TRP A 404 15.28 -19.50 17.06
CA TRP A 404 14.75 -18.71 15.95
C TRP A 404 13.24 -18.48 15.98
N ASN A 405 12.53 -19.06 16.94
CA ASN A 405 11.13 -18.74 17.17
C ASN A 405 11.01 -17.33 17.78
N TYR A 406 10.84 -16.33 16.93
CA TYR A 406 10.61 -14.94 17.33
C TYR A 406 9.12 -14.56 17.26
N GLY A 407 8.21 -15.45 16.87
CA GLY A 407 6.80 -15.16 16.65
C GLY A 407 6.38 -15.30 15.19
N TYR A 408 5.07 -15.31 14.92
CA TYR A 408 4.54 -15.65 13.59
C TYR A 408 4.68 -14.52 12.56
N GLU A 409 4.95 -13.27 12.98
CA GLU A 409 5.26 -12.14 12.07
C GLU A 409 6.76 -12.06 11.73
N ASN A 410 7.56 -13.05 12.17
CA ASN A 410 8.99 -13.07 11.93
C ASN A 410 9.38 -14.22 11.00
N PRO A 411 10.41 -14.05 10.13
CA PRO A 411 10.81 -15.09 9.20
C PRO A 411 11.20 -16.39 9.90
N GLU A 412 10.59 -17.50 9.47
CA GLU A 412 11.00 -18.83 9.87
C GLU A 412 12.37 -19.17 9.30
N ARG A 413 13.24 -19.74 10.14
CA ARG A 413 14.56 -20.22 9.73
C ARG A 413 14.65 -21.72 9.89
N THR A 414 15.21 -22.36 8.86
CA THR A 414 15.52 -23.79 8.89
C THR A 414 17.03 -23.99 8.92
N VAL A 415 17.46 -25.12 9.47
CA VAL A 415 18.89 -25.47 9.53
C VAL A 415 19.51 -25.52 8.13
N PHE A 416 18.83 -26.17 7.18
CA PHE A 416 19.30 -26.35 5.79
C PHE A 416 19.09 -25.12 4.89
N GLY A 417 18.72 -23.98 5.49
CA GLY A 417 18.68 -22.68 4.83
C GLY A 417 19.83 -21.76 5.21
N LEU A 418 20.73 -22.18 6.12
CA LEU A 418 21.78 -21.31 6.66
C LEU A 418 22.67 -20.70 5.58
N CYS A 419 23.04 -21.48 4.56
CA CYS A 419 23.93 -21.00 3.50
C CYS A 419 23.26 -20.61 2.19
N ARG A 420 21.93 -20.62 2.15
CA ARG A 420 21.15 -20.37 0.95
C ARG A 420 20.72 -18.92 0.84
#